data_AF-M3A886-F1
#
_entry.id   AF-M3A886-F1
#
_cell.length_a   1.000
_cell.length_b   1.000
_cell.length_c   1.000
_cell.angle_alpha   90.00
_cell.angle_beta   90.00
_cell.angle_gamma   90.00
#
_symmetry.space_group_name_H-M   'P 1'
#
loop_
_entity.id
_entity.type
_entity.pdbx_description
1 polymer ?
#
loop_
_entity_poly.entity_id
_entity_poly.type
_entity_poly.pdbx_seq_one_letter_code
_entity_poly.pdbx_strand_id
1 'polypeptide(L)' 'MKFNEITKEKPGSLSVNDFCRWAGIGRTAAYAEMKAGRLTARKFGRRTFIPMVEAERWLNSLPPQRT' A
#
# COMPACT_ATOMS: atom_id res chain seq x y z
N MET A 1 -32.43 -12.41 11.71
CA MET A 1 -31.42 -13.31 11.12
C MET A 1 -30.10 -12.55 11.12
N LYS A 2 -29.03 -13.13 11.68
CA LYS A 2 -27.77 -12.42 11.94
C LYS A 2 -27.03 -12.09 10.64
N PHE A 3 -26.58 -10.84 10.55
CA PHE A 3 -25.69 -10.32 9.52
C PHE A 3 -24.40 -11.13 9.51
N ASN A 4 -24.08 -11.76 8.37
CA ASN A 4 -22.77 -12.35 8.15
C ASN A 4 -22.02 -11.44 7.16
N GLU A 5 -21.62 -10.27 7.66
CA GLU A 5 -20.62 -9.44 7.00
C GLU A 5 -19.28 -10.13 7.23
N ILE A 6 -18.89 -10.99 6.30
CA ILE A 6 -17.55 -11.58 6.29
C ILE A 6 -16.60 -10.44 5.93
N THR A 7 -16.17 -9.68 6.93
CA THR A 7 -15.10 -8.69 6.78
C THR A 7 -13.85 -9.48 6.43
N LYS A 8 -13.57 -9.61 5.13
CA LYS A 8 -12.33 -10.17 4.63
C LYS A 8 -11.20 -9.31 5.22
N GLU A 9 -10.51 -9.86 6.21
CA GLU A 9 -9.53 -9.12 7.01
C GLU A 9 -8.48 -8.52 6.08
N LYS A 10 -8.50 -7.20 5.90
CA LYS A 10 -7.42 -6.52 5.19
C LYS A 10 -6.15 -6.74 6.03
N PRO A 11 -5.04 -7.21 5.42
CA PRO A 11 -3.80 -7.37 6.17
C PRO A 11 -3.39 -6.00 6.73
N GLY A 12 -3.02 -5.95 8.02
CA GLY A 12 -2.63 -4.69 8.66
C GLY A 12 -1.44 -4.00 7.97
N SER A 13 -0.60 -4.77 7.27
CA SER A 13 0.50 -4.27 6.46
C SER A 13 0.86 -5.19 5.30
N LEU A 14 1.36 -4.59 4.21
CA LEU A 14 1.89 -5.24 3.02
C LEU A 14 3.42 -5.26 3.05
N SER A 15 4.03 -6.33 2.51
CA SER A 15 5.43 -6.26 2.10
C SER A 15 5.58 -5.37 0.86
N VAL A 16 6.80 -4.97 0.50
CA VAL A 16 7.04 -4.23 -0.77
C VAL A 16 6.54 -5.02 -1.97
N ASN A 17 6.70 -6.34 -1.98
CA ASN A 17 6.24 -7.19 -3.08
C ASN A 17 4.71 -7.25 -3.14
N ASP A 18 4.04 -7.38 -1.98
CA ASP A 18 2.58 -7.42 -1.94
C ASP A 18 1.98 -6.06 -2.28
N PHE A 19 2.61 -4.96 -1.86
CA PHE A 19 2.25 -3.62 -2.28
C PHE A 19 2.38 -3.44 -3.80
N CYS A 20 3.48 -3.89 -4.41
CA CYS A 20 3.65 -3.83 -5.87
C CYS A 20 2.54 -4.59 -6.60
N ARG A 21 2.17 -5.79 -6.11
CA ARG A 21 1.06 -6.58 -6.65
C ARG A 21 -0.29 -5.89 -6.46
N TRP A 22 -0.52 -5.30 -5.30
CA TRP A 22 -1.75 -4.60 -4.96
C TRP A 22 -1.94 -3.30 -5.76
N ALA A 23 -0.88 -2.48 -5.86
CA ALA A 23 -0.88 -1.20 -6.56
C ALA A 23 -0.70 -1.33 -8.08
N GLY A 24 -0.31 -2.50 -8.59
CA GLY A 24 -0.03 -2.71 -10.01
C GLY A 24 1.22 -2.00 -10.52
N ILE A 25 2.19 -1.68 -9.64
CA ILE A 25 3.43 -0.97 -10.00
C ILE A 25 4.67 -1.82 -9.74
N GLY A 26 5.76 -1.50 -10.45
CA GLY A 26 7.06 -2.15 -10.25
C GLY A 26 7.78 -1.69 -8.97
N ARG A 27 8.70 -2.51 -8.45
CA ARG A 27 9.50 -2.20 -7.25
C ARG A 27 10.25 -0.87 -7.36
N THR A 28 10.81 -0.57 -8.53
CA THR A 28 11.54 0.68 -8.77
C THR A 28 10.64 1.90 -8.54
N ALA A 29 9.39 1.86 -9.03
CA ALA A 29 8.41 2.93 -8.81
C ALA A 29 8.04 3.02 -7.33
N ALA A 30 7.74 1.89 -6.68
CA ALA A 30 7.43 1.88 -5.25
C ALA A 30 8.56 2.50 -4.39
N TYR A 31 9.83 2.16 -4.67
CA TYR A 31 10.96 2.78 -3.97
C TYR A 31 11.15 4.26 -4.31
N ALA A 32 10.84 4.69 -5.54
CA ALA A 32 10.87 6.11 -5.90
C ALA A 32 9.80 6.90 -5.11
N GLU A 33 8.60 6.35 -4.94
CA GLU A 33 7.53 6.93 -4.12
C GLU A 33 7.93 7.03 -2.64
N MET A 34 8.58 5.98 -2.10
CA MET A 34 9.12 5.99 -0.73
C MET A 34 10.22 7.05 -0.56
N LYS A 35 11.15 7.13 -1.52
CA LYS A 35 12.24 8.12 -1.50
C LYS A 35 11.70 9.55 -1.62
N ALA A 36 10.63 9.74 -2.39
CA ALA A 36 9.94 11.02 -2.53
C ALA A 36 9.07 11.37 -1.32
N GLY A 37 8.94 10.48 -0.32
CA GLY A 37 8.12 10.69 0.86
C GLY A 37 6.61 10.60 0.62
N ARG A 38 6.17 10.19 -0.58
CA ARG A 38 4.75 10.02 -0.92
C ARG A 38 4.17 8.71 -0.38
N LEU A 39 5.02 7.69 -0.24
CA LEU A 39 4.64 6.39 0.32
C LEU A 39 5.33 6.15 1.66
N THR A 40 4.57 6.17 2.74
CA THR A 40 5.10 5.90 4.08
C THR A 40 5.28 4.40 4.30
N ALA A 41 6.54 3.96 4.35
CA ALA A 41 6.91 2.60 4.73
C ALA A 41 7.63 2.58 6.08
N ARG A 42 7.43 1.51 6.86
CA ARG A 42 8.08 1.26 8.14
C ARG A 42 9.10 0.15 7.99
N LYS A 43 10.35 0.42 8.35
CA LYS A 43 11.44 -0.56 8.29
C LYS A 43 11.52 -1.34 9.61
N PHE A 44 11.62 -2.66 9.51
CA PHE A 44 11.88 -3.54 10.65
C PHE A 44 13.01 -4.51 10.27
N GLY A 45 14.23 -4.21 10.72
CA GLY A 45 15.44 -4.93 10.34
C GLY A 45 15.67 -4.91 8.82
N ARG A 46 15.63 -6.09 8.19
CA ARG A 46 15.79 -6.27 6.73
C ARG A 46 14.48 -6.16 5.96
N ARG A 47 13.33 -6.13 6.64
CA ARG A 47 12.00 -6.08 6.02
C ARG A 47 11.45 -4.65 6.01
N THR A 48 10.65 -4.37 4.99
CA THR A 48 9.92 -3.12 4.85
C THR A 48 8.44 -3.44 4.82
N PHE A 49 7.70 -2.82 5.74
CA PHE A 49 6.27 -2.97 5.95
C PHE A 49 5.57 -1.68 5.51
N ILE A 50 4.55 -1.81 4.68
CA ILE A 50 3.72 -0.71 4.22
C ILE A 50 2.36 -0.90 4.88
N PRO A 51 1.97 -0.10 5.88
CA PRO A 51 0.65 -0.21 6.48
C PRO A 51 -0.43 -0.04 5.42
N MET A 52 -1.51 -0.83 5.46
CA MET A 52 -2.56 -0.75 4.45
C MET A 52 -3.16 0.66 4.36
N VAL A 53 -3.33 1.33 5.51
CA VAL A 53 -3.79 2.72 5.59
C VAL A 53 -2.89 3.70 4.82
N GLU A 54 -1.58 3.49 4.85
CA GLU A 54 -0.63 4.33 4.12
C GLU A 54 -0.61 4.01 2.62
N ALA A 55 -0.79 2.73 2.25
CA ALA A 55 -0.95 2.33 0.85
C ALA A 55 -2.21 2.94 0.22
N GLU A 56 -3.33 2.93 0.96
CA GLU A 56 -4.59 3.56 0.53
C GLU A 56 -4.45 5.09 0.46
N ARG A 57 -3.80 5.73 1.45
CA ARG A 57 -3.50 7.17 1.40
C ARG A 57 -2.69 7.55 0.17
N TRP A 58 -1.65 6.77 -0.13
CA TRP A 58 -0.83 6.97 -1.32
C TRP A 58 -1.67 6.90 -2.59
N LEU A 59 -2.51 5.87 -2.77
CA LEU A 59 -3.37 5.73 -3.94
C LEU A 59 -4.31 6.92 -4.11
N ASN A 60 -4.93 7.37 -3.02
CA ASN A 60 -5.85 8.53 -3.03
C ASN A 60 -5.14 9.87 -3.26
N SER A 61 -3.82 9.94 -3.06
CA SER A 61 -3.03 11.14 -3.33
C SER A 61 -2.57 11.28 -4.78
N LEU A 62 -2.73 10.21 -5.59
CA LEU A 62 -2.37 10.26 -6.99
C LEU A 62 -3.29 11.24 -7.74
N PRO A 63 -2.77 11.98 -8.72
CA PRO A 63 -3.61 12.83 -9.55
C PRO A 63 -4.64 11.95 -10.30
N PRO A 64 -5.88 12.43 -10.47
CA PRO A 64 -6.85 11.73 -11.28
C PRO A 64 -6.31 11.61 -12.72
N GLN A 65 -6.65 10.51 -13.39
CA GLN A 65 -6.31 10.34 -14.80
C GLN A 65 -6.83 11.55 -15.57
N ARG A 66 -5.94 12.27 -16.26
CA ARG A 66 -6.31 13.38 -17.13
C ARG A 66 -7.31 12.86 -18.16
N THR A 67 -8.55 13.35 -18.08
CA THR A 67 -9.55 13.28 -19.16
C THR A 67 -9.32 14.44 -20.10
#